data_AF-A0A8J4U3U0-F1
#
_entry.id   AF-A0A8J4U3U0-F1
#
_cell.length_a   1.000
_cell.length_b   1.000
_cell.length_c   1.000
_cell.angle_alpha   90.00
_cell.angle_beta   90.00
_cell.angle_gamma   90.00
#
_symmetry.space_group_name_H-M   'P 1'
#
loop_
_entity.id
_entity.type
_entity.pdbx_description
1 polymer ?
#
loop_
_entity_poly.entity_id
_entity_poly.type
_entity_poly.pdbx_seq_one_letter_code
_entity_poly.pdbx_strand_id
1 'polypeptide(L)'
;MASSEDEFPTLKPRRIQNQNVVHRLELRRISSGRPGAHWYRVRCFHQNLFPNFTAVNVEKPPCFLRKFSPDGHCFVAFSSDQTSLEIYEFRGCQAAEDLLQDHDEGRDGEVLSENVRARLFSRFFSLLHVTSVASNGEHLNRECSLFTDDGRYVIVGSAAYLPDEPQPHFFEVYRNNEAVTPNPRSPLEDYSLHIVDLHTGRLCDTRAFKCDKIILSHNQGLYLYRNILAVLSVQQQTIHVFQVTAEGTFLDVRTIGRFCYEDDLLTLSAVYSETQAEGPAGFSRLYKEKSISSLKHRLLVFLWRRAERDGSATAKRRFFQFFDQLRQLRMWKMQLLDENHLLIKYTSEDVVTLRVTDPSQPSFFVVYNMVSTEVIAVFENTSDQLLELFENFCDLFRNATLHSEAVQFPCSASSNNYARQVQRRFKDTIVNAKYGGHTEAVRRLLGQLPISAQSYSSSPYLDLSLFSYDDKWVSVMERPKTCGDHPIR
;
A
#
# COMPACT_ATOMS: atom_id res chain seq x y z
N MET A 1 -2.47 -68.10 -8.34
CA MET A 1 -1.66 -67.52 -7.25
C MET A 1 -0.46 -66.82 -7.87
N ALA A 2 -0.05 -65.72 -7.25
CA ALA A 2 0.97 -64.73 -7.63
C ALA A 2 0.43 -63.52 -8.43
N SER A 3 0.20 -62.49 -7.63
CA SER A 3 -0.21 -61.11 -7.81
C SER A 3 0.61 -60.31 -8.84
N SER A 4 -0.12 -59.48 -9.59
CA SER A 4 0.35 -58.23 -10.15
C SER A 4 0.76 -57.29 -9.01
N GLU A 5 2.07 -57.10 -8.79
CA GLU A 5 2.58 -56.06 -7.92
C GLU A 5 2.74 -54.75 -8.71
N ASP A 6 2.08 -53.73 -8.19
CA ASP A 6 2.05 -52.34 -8.67
C ASP A 6 3.46 -51.74 -8.82
N GLU A 7 3.80 -51.27 -10.02
CA GLU A 7 4.92 -50.35 -10.24
C GLU A 7 4.57 -48.98 -9.64
N PHE A 8 4.87 -48.79 -8.36
CA PHE A 8 4.90 -47.44 -7.78
C PHE A 8 6.05 -46.65 -8.42
N PRO A 9 5.82 -45.43 -8.96
CA PRO A 9 6.90 -44.60 -9.47
C PRO A 9 7.82 -44.19 -8.32
N THR A 10 9.01 -44.80 -8.28
CA THR A 10 10.06 -44.47 -7.33
C THR A 10 10.56 -43.05 -7.61
N LEU A 11 10.23 -42.10 -6.73
CA LEU A 11 10.69 -40.71 -6.79
C LEU A 11 12.22 -40.69 -6.77
N LYS A 12 12.85 -40.36 -7.92
CA LYS A 12 14.30 -40.20 -7.99
C LYS A 12 14.73 -38.98 -7.15
N PRO A 13 15.68 -39.13 -6.22
CA PRO A 13 16.14 -38.00 -5.41
C PRO A 13 16.78 -36.94 -6.30
N ARG A 14 16.43 -35.67 -6.06
CA ARG A 14 16.95 -34.54 -6.83
C ARG A 14 18.46 -34.39 -6.57
N ARG A 15 19.27 -34.35 -7.64
CA ARG A 15 20.69 -34.05 -7.53
C ARG A 15 20.88 -32.60 -7.08
N ILE A 16 21.41 -32.41 -5.88
CA ILE A 16 21.75 -31.08 -5.35
C ILE A 16 23.03 -30.61 -6.05
N GLN A 17 23.00 -29.40 -6.61
CA GLN A 17 24.17 -28.79 -7.22
C GLN A 17 25.16 -28.33 -6.15
N ASN A 18 26.44 -28.23 -6.49
CA ASN A 18 27.47 -27.75 -5.58
C ASN A 18 27.12 -26.32 -5.11
N GLN A 19 27.02 -26.13 -3.79
CA GLN A 19 26.62 -24.87 -3.16
C GLN A 19 27.82 -23.99 -2.77
N ASN A 20 29.04 -24.49 -2.93
CA ASN A 20 30.26 -23.76 -2.58
C ASN A 20 30.31 -22.39 -3.29
N VAL A 21 30.57 -21.33 -2.51
CA VAL A 21 30.64 -19.94 -2.98
C VAL A 21 31.69 -19.76 -4.07
N VAL A 22 32.89 -20.30 -3.87
CA VAL A 22 34.00 -20.22 -4.83
C VAL A 22 33.61 -20.85 -6.16
N HIS A 23 32.97 -22.03 -6.11
CA HIS A 23 32.50 -22.71 -7.31
C HIS A 23 31.41 -21.91 -8.06
N ARG A 24 30.45 -21.33 -7.33
CA ARG A 24 29.39 -20.50 -7.92
C ARG A 24 29.92 -19.18 -8.50
N LEU A 25 30.92 -18.57 -7.87
CA LEU A 25 31.62 -17.39 -8.38
C LEU A 25 32.38 -17.72 -9.67
N GLU A 26 33.13 -18.82 -9.69
CA GLU A 26 33.89 -19.23 -10.86
C GLU A 26 32.95 -19.60 -12.03
N LEU A 27 31.84 -20.29 -11.74
CA LEU A 27 30.80 -20.55 -12.74
C LEU A 27 30.12 -19.28 -13.25
N ARG A 28 29.98 -18.23 -12.42
CA ARG A 28 29.46 -16.93 -12.85
C ARG A 28 30.45 -16.22 -13.78
N ARG A 29 31.76 -16.35 -13.52
CA ARG A 29 32.82 -15.79 -14.36
C ARG A 29 32.91 -16.47 -15.72
N ILE A 30 32.81 -17.80 -15.76
CA ILE A 30 33.07 -18.60 -16.98
C ILE A 30 31.81 -18.77 -17.84
N SER A 31 30.62 -18.75 -17.25
CA SER A 31 29.38 -19.01 -17.98
C SER A 31 28.29 -18.03 -17.58
N SER A 32 27.57 -17.46 -18.56
CA SER A 32 26.34 -16.69 -18.35
C SER A 32 25.11 -17.57 -18.12
N GLY A 33 25.25 -18.90 -18.28
CA GLY A 33 24.16 -19.86 -18.12
C GLY A 33 23.24 -19.89 -19.35
N ARG A 34 22.05 -20.48 -19.19
CA ARG A 34 21.03 -20.48 -20.27
C ARG A 34 20.51 -19.04 -20.49
N PRO A 35 20.16 -18.66 -21.74
CA PRO A 35 19.52 -17.38 -22.00
C PRO A 35 18.32 -17.14 -21.06
N GLY A 36 18.22 -15.93 -20.50
CA GLY A 36 17.16 -15.58 -19.55
C GLY A 36 17.35 -16.07 -18.10
N ALA A 37 18.28 -17.00 -17.82
CA ALA A 37 18.46 -17.55 -16.48
C ALA A 37 19.32 -16.69 -15.53
N HIS A 38 19.80 -15.53 -15.99
CA HIS A 38 20.71 -14.67 -15.24
C HIS A 38 20.11 -14.19 -13.90
N TRP A 39 18.87 -13.70 -13.88
CA TRP A 39 18.19 -13.27 -12.67
C TRP A 39 18.03 -14.41 -11.66
N TYR A 40 17.63 -15.59 -12.13
CA TYR A 40 17.51 -16.78 -11.27
C TYR A 40 18.86 -17.17 -10.64
N ARG A 41 19.96 -17.10 -11.40
CA ARG A 41 21.30 -17.40 -10.87
C ARG A 41 21.78 -16.38 -9.84
N VAL A 42 21.55 -15.09 -10.08
CA VAL A 42 21.87 -14.03 -9.11
C VAL A 42 21.04 -14.22 -7.84
N ARG A 43 19.76 -14.52 -7.97
CA ARG A 43 18.88 -14.85 -6.85
C ARG A 43 19.39 -16.03 -6.02
N CYS A 44 19.71 -17.16 -6.66
CA CYS A 44 20.29 -18.31 -5.96
C CYS A 44 21.64 -18.01 -5.28
N PHE A 45 22.39 -17.02 -5.77
CA PHE A 45 23.66 -16.62 -5.17
C PHE A 45 23.47 -16.01 -3.76
N HIS A 46 22.32 -15.40 -3.48
CA HIS A 46 21.99 -14.88 -2.15
C HIS A 46 21.92 -15.99 -1.10
N GLN A 47 21.76 -17.27 -1.47
CA GLN A 47 21.87 -18.38 -0.51
C GLN A 47 23.27 -18.49 0.12
N ASN A 48 24.28 -17.92 -0.53
CA ASN A 48 25.66 -17.95 -0.05
C ASN A 48 26.09 -16.66 0.65
N LEU A 49 25.38 -15.56 0.39
CA LEU A 49 25.60 -14.26 0.99
C LEU A 49 24.40 -14.00 1.86
N PHE A 50 24.49 -14.25 3.15
CA PHE A 50 23.42 -13.99 4.11
C PHE A 50 23.93 -13.01 5.16
N PRO A 51 23.02 -12.26 5.82
CA PRO A 51 23.41 -11.43 6.96
C PRO A 51 24.05 -12.31 8.03
N ASN A 52 25.35 -12.15 8.27
CA ASN A 52 26.09 -12.90 9.29
C ASN A 52 26.11 -12.16 10.63
N PHE A 53 25.93 -10.84 10.60
CA PHE A 53 26.05 -9.98 11.77
C PHE A 53 24.88 -9.00 11.89
N THR A 54 24.34 -8.83 13.10
CA THR A 54 23.28 -7.87 13.40
C THR A 54 23.74 -6.89 14.47
N ALA A 55 23.84 -5.61 14.10
CA ALA A 55 24.11 -4.53 15.05
C ALA A 55 22.79 -4.00 15.63
N VAL A 56 22.59 -4.16 16.93
CA VAL A 56 21.39 -3.67 17.64
C VAL A 56 21.69 -2.31 18.28
N ASN A 57 20.69 -1.44 18.46
CA ASN A 57 20.80 -0.18 19.20
C ASN A 57 21.89 0.78 18.67
N VAL A 58 22.13 0.77 17.35
CA VAL A 58 23.06 1.71 16.69
C VAL A 58 22.64 3.15 16.98
N GLU A 59 23.60 4.00 17.35
CA GLU A 59 23.30 5.42 17.56
C GLU A 59 22.96 6.07 16.23
N LYS A 60 21.84 6.77 16.18
CA LYS A 60 21.36 7.45 14.99
C LYS A 60 21.12 8.93 15.31
N PRO A 61 21.18 9.82 14.31
CA PRO A 61 20.74 11.20 14.45
C PRO A 61 19.29 11.29 14.97
N PRO A 62 18.88 12.47 15.50
CA PRO A 62 17.51 12.72 15.93
C PRO A 62 16.58 12.83 14.70
N CYS A 63 16.30 11.69 14.07
CA CYS A 63 15.44 11.56 12.91
C CYS A 63 14.60 10.27 12.99
N PHE A 64 13.50 10.23 12.26
CA PHE A 64 12.67 9.05 12.07
C PHE A 64 13.03 8.40 10.74
N LEU A 65 13.77 7.29 10.84
CA LEU A 65 14.17 6.51 9.68
C LEU A 65 12.93 5.89 9.02
N ARG A 66 12.83 5.98 7.69
CA ARG A 66 11.63 5.50 6.97
C ARG A 66 11.91 4.34 6.03
N LYS A 67 12.53 4.57 4.87
CA LYS A 67 12.81 3.51 3.89
C LYS A 67 13.86 3.92 2.87
N PHE A 68 14.45 2.90 2.22
CA PHE A 68 15.33 3.06 1.07
C PHE A 68 14.52 3.44 -0.16
N SER A 69 15.14 4.23 -1.05
CA SER A 69 14.66 4.39 -2.42
C SER A 69 14.68 3.03 -3.14
N PRO A 70 13.87 2.85 -4.19
CA PRO A 70 13.71 1.54 -4.82
C PRO A 70 14.98 0.98 -5.47
N ASP A 71 15.91 1.85 -5.85
CA ASP A 71 17.24 1.52 -6.35
C ASP A 71 18.26 1.19 -5.24
N GLY A 72 17.92 1.45 -3.97
CA GLY A 72 18.74 1.19 -2.80
C GLY A 72 19.88 2.20 -2.58
N HIS A 73 19.98 3.25 -3.39
CA HIS A 73 21.06 4.24 -3.30
C HIS A 73 20.80 5.31 -2.23
N CYS A 74 19.55 5.73 -2.09
CA CYS A 74 19.14 6.73 -1.12
C CYS A 74 18.36 6.10 0.03
N PHE A 75 18.47 6.70 1.21
CA PHE A 75 17.71 6.36 2.40
C PHE A 75 17.04 7.59 2.95
N VAL A 76 15.72 7.53 3.09
CA VAL A 76 14.90 8.68 3.48
C VAL A 76 14.57 8.59 4.96
N ALA A 77 14.75 9.70 5.67
CA ALA A 77 14.33 9.90 7.04
C ALA A 77 13.60 11.24 7.20
N PHE A 78 12.79 11.35 8.25
CA PHE A 78 12.14 12.59 8.64
C PHE A 78 12.89 13.21 9.82
N SER A 79 13.05 14.52 9.83
CA SER A 79 13.66 15.23 10.96
C SER A 79 12.86 15.02 12.26
N SER A 80 13.49 15.20 13.43
CA SER A 80 12.81 15.03 14.74
C SER A 80 11.61 15.94 14.93
N ASP A 81 11.64 17.14 14.35
CA ASP A 81 10.56 18.14 14.37
C ASP A 81 9.50 17.88 13.28
N GLN A 82 9.70 16.89 12.41
CA GLN A 82 8.80 16.51 11.31
C GLN A 82 8.55 17.64 10.31
N THR A 83 9.48 18.57 10.16
CA THR A 83 9.37 19.67 9.19
C THR A 83 10.11 19.39 7.89
N SER A 84 11.14 18.54 7.97
CA SER A 84 12.13 18.37 6.92
C SER A 84 12.35 16.90 6.56
N LEU A 85 12.65 16.67 5.30
CA LEU A 85 13.05 15.38 4.76
C LEU A 85 14.57 15.31 4.67
N GLU A 86 15.16 14.34 5.36
CA GLU A 86 16.59 14.05 5.32
C GLU A 86 16.84 12.90 4.33
N ILE A 87 17.71 13.16 3.36
CA ILE A 87 18.09 12.21 2.32
C ILE A 87 19.54 11.81 2.55
N TYR A 88 19.75 10.52 2.80
CA TYR A 88 21.06 9.93 3.03
C TYR A 88 21.48 9.07 1.83
N GLU A 89 22.74 9.14 1.45
CA GLU A 89 23.37 8.20 0.52
C GLU A 89 23.82 6.95 1.26
N PHE A 90 23.49 5.78 0.72
CA PHE A 90 23.98 4.51 1.23
C PHE A 90 25.33 4.15 0.60
N ARG A 91 26.39 4.10 1.42
CA ARG A 91 27.77 3.83 0.97
C ARG A 91 28.08 2.35 0.70
N GLY A 92 27.08 1.47 0.87
CA GLY A 92 27.20 0.04 0.64
C GLY A 92 27.50 -0.77 1.91
N CYS A 93 27.35 -2.09 1.80
CA CYS A 93 27.51 -3.03 2.92
C CYS A 93 28.94 -3.12 3.47
N GLN A 94 29.95 -2.77 2.66
CA GLN A 94 31.37 -2.80 3.06
C GLN A 94 31.82 -1.56 3.85
N ALA A 95 30.99 -0.54 3.97
CA ALA A 95 31.40 0.78 4.46
C ALA A 95 31.88 0.81 5.93
N ALA A 96 31.58 -0.23 6.71
CA ALA A 96 32.00 -0.38 8.10
C ALA A 96 32.83 -1.65 8.35
N GLU A 97 33.38 -2.27 7.31
CA GLU A 97 34.19 -3.49 7.43
C GLU A 97 35.41 -3.25 8.34
N ASP A 98 36.08 -2.11 8.19
CA ASP A 98 37.22 -1.69 9.01
C ASP A 98 36.89 -1.64 10.51
N LEU A 99 35.66 -1.26 10.86
CA LEU A 99 35.20 -1.19 12.25
C LEU A 99 34.83 -2.54 12.85
N LEU A 100 34.63 -3.56 12.01
CA LEU A 100 34.15 -4.88 12.40
C LEU A 100 35.24 -5.97 12.29
N GLN A 101 36.39 -5.67 11.68
CA GLN A 101 37.50 -6.63 11.50
C GLN A 101 38.04 -7.24 12.81
N ASP A 102 38.02 -6.48 13.91
CA ASP A 102 38.54 -6.94 15.21
C ASP A 102 37.50 -7.74 16.03
N HIS A 103 36.25 -7.83 15.56
CA HIS A 103 35.17 -8.55 16.23
C HIS A 103 34.98 -9.93 15.60
N ASP A 104 35.65 -10.93 16.16
CA ASP A 104 35.60 -12.32 15.71
C ASP A 104 34.34 -13.02 16.27
N GLU A 105 33.52 -13.65 15.41
CA GLU A 105 32.21 -14.26 15.73
C GLU A 105 32.27 -15.42 16.76
N GLY A 106 33.48 -15.85 17.14
CA GLY A 106 33.71 -17.01 18.02
C GLY A 106 33.90 -16.71 19.50
N ARG A 107 33.95 -15.45 19.93
CA ARG A 107 34.16 -15.07 21.34
C ARG A 107 32.97 -14.29 21.88
N ASP A 108 32.02 -15.04 22.41
CA ASP A 108 30.94 -14.60 23.28
C ASP A 108 29.92 -13.63 22.66
N GLY A 109 28.70 -13.65 23.19
CA GLY A 109 27.61 -12.76 22.80
C GLY A 109 27.87 -11.31 23.25
N GLU A 110 29.05 -10.77 22.95
CA GLU A 110 29.50 -9.47 23.40
C GLU A 110 28.91 -8.35 22.54
N VAL A 111 28.25 -7.45 23.26
CA VAL A 111 27.72 -6.19 22.80
C VAL A 111 28.82 -5.41 22.07
N LEU A 112 28.57 -5.00 20.83
CA LEU A 112 29.42 -4.07 20.10
C LEU A 112 29.87 -2.92 21.01
N SER A 113 31.15 -2.55 20.98
CA SER A 113 31.64 -1.38 21.72
C SER A 113 30.79 -0.14 21.39
N GLU A 114 30.47 0.67 22.41
CA GLU A 114 29.72 1.92 22.24
C GLU A 114 30.35 2.82 21.16
N ASN A 115 31.68 2.87 21.10
CA ASN A 115 32.44 3.63 20.10
C ASN A 115 32.24 3.12 18.67
N VAL A 116 32.00 1.82 18.48
CA VAL A 116 31.69 1.25 17.16
C VAL A 116 30.26 1.64 16.80
N ARG A 117 29.32 1.45 17.73
CA ARG A 117 27.89 1.75 17.54
C ARG A 117 27.62 3.22 17.22
N ALA A 118 28.37 4.14 17.82
CA ALA A 118 28.31 5.57 17.53
C ALA A 118 28.71 5.92 16.08
N ARG A 119 29.60 5.12 15.48
CA ARG A 119 30.18 5.39 14.16
C ARG A 119 29.53 4.60 13.02
N LEU A 120 28.78 3.54 13.32
CA LEU A 120 28.16 2.70 12.29
C LEU A 120 27.22 3.50 11.38
N PHE A 121 26.33 4.32 11.96
CA PHE A 121 25.35 5.07 11.16
C PHE A 121 26.02 6.02 10.17
N SER A 122 26.98 6.83 10.63
CA SER A 122 27.69 7.81 9.79
C SER A 122 28.60 7.18 8.74
N ARG A 123 29.00 5.91 8.92
CA ARG A 123 29.74 5.14 7.91
C ARG A 123 28.85 4.62 6.81
N PHE A 124 27.70 4.06 7.16
CA PHE A 124 26.75 3.52 6.17
C PHE A 124 26.00 4.63 5.42
N PHE A 125 25.67 5.72 6.12
CA PHE A 125 24.81 6.77 5.62
C PHE A 125 25.51 8.12 5.66
N SER A 126 25.75 8.71 4.49
CA SER A 126 26.16 10.11 4.38
C SER A 126 24.97 10.99 4.07
N LEU A 127 24.74 12.03 4.88
CA LEU A 127 23.69 13.00 4.62
C LEU A 127 23.99 13.76 3.31
N LEU A 128 23.11 13.64 2.32
CA LEU A 128 23.20 14.37 1.05
C LEU A 128 22.45 15.69 1.14
N HIS A 129 21.17 15.62 1.52
CA HIS A 129 20.25 16.75 1.46
C HIS A 129 19.33 16.79 2.66
N VAL A 130 18.99 18.00 3.09
CA VAL A 130 17.92 18.28 4.04
C VAL A 130 16.95 19.23 3.34
N THR A 131 15.77 18.73 3.01
CA THR A 131 14.73 19.49 2.33
C THR A 131 13.70 19.94 3.35
N SER A 132 13.57 21.25 3.59
CA SER A 132 12.45 21.76 4.39
C SER A 132 11.18 21.68 3.56
N VAL A 133 10.18 20.92 4.05
CA VAL A 133 8.93 20.65 3.32
C VAL A 133 7.75 21.32 4.01
N ALA A 134 7.66 21.18 5.32
CA ALA A 134 6.57 21.71 6.13
C ALA A 134 7.05 22.96 6.88
N SER A 135 6.88 24.13 6.24
CA SER A 135 7.28 25.43 6.79
C SER A 135 6.17 26.17 7.54
N ASN A 136 4.92 25.71 7.46
CA ASN A 136 3.73 26.46 7.92
C ASN A 136 3.01 25.81 9.12
N GLY A 137 3.76 25.24 10.09
CA GLY A 137 3.15 24.55 11.24
C GLY A 137 2.50 23.20 10.90
N GLU A 138 2.73 22.70 9.69
CA GLU A 138 2.41 21.34 9.28
C GLU A 138 3.45 20.36 9.87
N HIS A 139 3.04 19.11 10.06
CA HIS A 139 3.94 18.02 10.42
C HIS A 139 3.90 16.92 9.37
N LEU A 140 5.07 16.51 8.89
CA LEU A 140 5.23 15.37 7.98
C LEU A 140 4.81 14.08 8.67
N ASN A 141 3.99 13.28 7.99
CA ASN A 141 3.62 11.97 8.46
C ASN A 141 4.77 10.99 8.20
N ARG A 142 5.37 10.50 9.29
CA ARG A 142 6.53 9.59 9.28
C ARG A 142 6.31 8.30 8.52
N GLU A 143 5.07 7.87 8.32
CA GLU A 143 4.74 6.60 7.66
C GLU A 143 4.38 6.79 6.18
N CYS A 144 4.18 8.04 5.74
CA CYS A 144 3.74 8.39 4.39
C CYS A 144 4.92 8.63 3.45
N SER A 145 5.20 7.68 2.56
CA SER A 145 6.22 7.83 1.53
C SER A 145 5.94 6.93 0.33
N LEU A 146 5.86 7.53 -0.85
CA LEU A 146 5.67 6.85 -2.13
C LEU A 146 6.77 7.30 -3.10
N PHE A 147 7.53 6.36 -3.63
CA PHE A 147 8.55 6.65 -4.64
C PHE A 147 7.98 6.51 -6.05
N THR A 148 8.45 7.30 -6.99
CA THR A 148 8.16 7.07 -8.40
C THR A 148 8.90 5.84 -8.93
N ASP A 149 8.44 5.27 -10.04
CA ASP A 149 9.03 4.07 -10.66
C ASP A 149 10.49 4.27 -11.07
N ASP A 150 10.87 5.50 -11.45
CA ASP A 150 12.23 5.88 -11.81
C ASP A 150 13.15 6.11 -10.59
N GLY A 151 12.62 6.03 -9.36
CA GLY A 151 13.37 6.27 -8.13
C GLY A 151 13.85 7.71 -7.97
N ARG A 152 13.42 8.65 -8.82
CA ARG A 152 13.89 10.03 -8.79
C ARG A 152 13.17 10.89 -7.76
N TYR A 153 11.87 10.68 -7.61
CA TYR A 153 11.01 11.50 -6.77
C TYR A 153 10.43 10.70 -5.61
N VAL A 154 10.22 11.40 -4.49
CA VAL A 154 9.49 10.88 -3.33
C VAL A 154 8.32 11.80 -3.02
N ILE A 155 7.16 11.20 -2.83
CA ILE A 155 5.93 11.87 -2.43
C ILE A 155 5.75 11.64 -0.93
N VAL A 156 5.69 12.73 -0.18
CA VAL A 156 5.47 12.75 1.27
C VAL A 156 4.22 13.55 1.60
N GLY A 157 3.52 13.15 2.66
CA GLY A 157 2.32 13.84 3.13
C GLY A 157 2.58 14.54 4.46
N SER A 158 2.09 15.77 4.58
CA SER A 158 2.03 16.52 5.83
C SER A 158 0.57 16.70 6.27
N ALA A 159 0.40 16.97 7.56
CA ALA A 159 -0.87 17.34 8.15
C ALA A 159 -0.69 18.52 9.10
N ALA A 160 -1.59 19.50 9.03
CA ALA A 160 -1.74 20.56 10.02
C ALA A 160 -3.07 20.36 10.76
N TYR A 161 -2.99 20.43 12.09
CA TYR A 161 -4.18 20.45 12.92
C TYR A 161 -4.93 21.76 12.71
N LEU A 162 -6.25 21.66 12.52
CA LEU A 162 -7.11 22.82 12.50
C LEU A 162 -7.21 23.41 13.92
N PRO A 163 -7.06 24.73 14.09
CA PRO A 163 -7.29 25.38 15.37
C PRO A 163 -8.77 25.23 15.79
N ASP A 164 -9.02 25.09 17.09
CA ASP A 164 -10.39 24.97 17.64
C ASP A 164 -11.22 26.23 17.38
N GLU A 165 -10.57 27.40 17.27
CA GLU A 165 -11.18 28.68 16.90
C GLU A 165 -10.33 29.45 15.89
N PRO A 166 -10.92 30.04 14.83
CA PRO A 166 -12.31 29.87 14.40
C PRO A 166 -12.55 28.47 13.83
N GLN A 167 -13.71 27.87 14.16
CA GLN A 167 -14.11 26.61 13.56
C GLN A 167 -14.22 26.75 12.03
N PRO A 168 -13.79 25.73 11.27
CA PRO A 168 -13.90 25.76 9.82
C PRO A 168 -15.36 25.99 9.41
N HIS A 169 -15.56 26.75 8.34
CA HIS A 169 -16.92 27.05 7.92
C HIS A 169 -17.65 25.74 7.56
N PHE A 170 -18.90 25.60 8.01
CA PHE A 170 -19.70 24.38 7.78
C PHE A 170 -19.65 23.89 6.32
N PHE A 171 -19.68 24.84 5.39
CA PHE A 171 -19.70 24.58 3.96
C PHE A 171 -18.33 24.29 3.34
N GLU A 172 -17.24 24.52 4.06
CA GLU A 172 -15.90 24.06 3.67
C GLU A 172 -15.72 22.57 4.01
N VAL A 173 -16.36 22.11 5.09
CA VAL A 173 -16.36 20.72 5.57
C VAL A 173 -17.32 19.83 4.78
N TYR A 174 -18.53 20.35 4.51
CA TYR A 174 -19.60 19.61 3.84
C TYR A 174 -19.75 20.06 2.38
N ARG A 175 -18.84 19.59 1.52
CA ARG A 175 -18.79 19.97 0.10
C ARG A 175 -19.72 19.17 -0.82
N ASN A 176 -20.35 18.12 -0.31
CA ASN A 176 -21.37 17.35 -1.01
C ASN A 176 -22.29 16.63 -0.01
N ASN A 177 -23.38 16.07 -0.50
CA ASN A 177 -24.37 15.35 0.30
C ASN A 177 -23.94 13.95 0.79
N GLU A 178 -22.80 13.45 0.32
CA GLU A 178 -22.20 12.20 0.79
C GLU A 178 -21.12 12.42 1.85
N ALA A 179 -20.76 13.68 2.12
CA ALA A 179 -19.76 14.04 3.10
C ALA A 179 -20.08 13.40 4.45
N VAL A 180 -19.02 12.98 5.11
CA VAL A 180 -19.10 12.19 6.34
C VAL A 180 -19.23 13.13 7.54
N THR A 181 -19.87 12.67 8.61
CA THR A 181 -19.99 13.48 9.84
C THR A 181 -18.67 13.46 10.62
N PRO A 182 -17.95 14.59 10.78
CA PRO A 182 -16.74 14.66 11.58
C PRO A 182 -17.02 14.25 13.02
N ASN A 183 -16.03 13.69 13.69
CA ASN A 183 -16.14 13.36 15.11
C ASN A 183 -14.76 13.39 15.78
N PRO A 184 -14.69 13.40 17.13
CA PRO A 184 -13.42 13.50 17.85
C PRO A 184 -12.42 12.35 17.58
N ARG A 185 -12.89 11.17 17.17
CA ARG A 185 -12.04 10.03 16.78
C ARG A 185 -11.51 10.14 15.35
N SER A 186 -12.11 11.01 14.54
CA SER A 186 -11.71 11.29 13.17
C SER A 186 -11.64 12.82 12.95
N PRO A 187 -10.65 13.51 13.56
CA PRO A 187 -10.51 14.95 13.42
C PRO A 187 -10.16 15.31 11.97
N LEU A 188 -10.66 16.48 11.56
CA LEU A 188 -10.33 17.09 10.28
C LEU A 188 -9.00 17.83 10.40
N GLU A 189 -8.20 17.72 9.35
CA GLU A 189 -6.87 18.31 9.26
C GLU A 189 -6.71 18.92 7.86
N ASP A 190 -5.80 19.88 7.74
CA ASP A 190 -5.32 20.36 6.46
C ASP A 190 -4.15 19.48 6.03
N TYR A 191 -4.31 18.75 4.92
CA TYR A 191 -3.30 17.83 4.42
C TYR A 191 -2.58 18.44 3.23
N SER A 192 -1.26 18.32 3.17
CA SER A 192 -0.49 18.69 1.98
C SER A 192 0.31 17.50 1.47
N LEU A 193 0.29 17.27 0.16
CA LEU A 193 1.14 16.29 -0.52
C LEU A 193 2.26 17.04 -1.22
N HIS A 194 3.50 16.58 -1.02
CA HIS A 194 4.70 17.23 -1.50
C HIS A 194 5.51 16.26 -2.34
N ILE A 195 6.06 16.72 -3.47
CA ILE A 195 7.03 15.97 -4.27
C ILE A 195 8.42 16.53 -4.02
N VAL A 196 9.35 15.68 -3.62
CA VAL A 196 10.77 16.02 -3.43
C VAL A 196 11.62 15.23 -4.43
N ASP A 197 12.53 15.92 -5.10
CA ASP A 197 13.56 15.29 -5.93
C ASP A 197 14.70 14.78 -5.05
N LEU A 198 14.95 13.47 -5.10
CA LEU A 198 15.96 12.80 -4.29
C LEU A 198 17.39 13.18 -4.70
N HIS A 199 17.61 13.51 -5.98
CA HIS A 199 18.94 13.81 -6.50
C HIS A 199 19.38 15.25 -6.21
N THR A 200 18.43 16.18 -6.21
CA THR A 200 18.71 17.60 -6.00
C THR A 200 18.35 18.08 -4.61
N GLY A 201 17.55 17.31 -3.86
CA GLY A 201 17.04 17.70 -2.54
C GLY A 201 16.09 18.89 -2.60
N ARG A 202 15.37 19.06 -3.72
CA ARG A 202 14.46 20.20 -3.93
C ARG A 202 13.00 19.77 -3.82
N LEU A 203 12.23 20.58 -3.10
CA LEU A 203 10.77 20.52 -3.14
C LEU A 203 10.29 21.02 -4.50
N CYS A 204 9.63 20.15 -5.26
CA CYS A 204 9.23 20.41 -6.65
C CYS A 204 7.81 20.99 -6.75
N ASP A 205 6.83 20.37 -6.08
CA ASP A 205 5.44 20.81 -6.10
C ASP A 205 4.73 20.43 -4.80
N THR A 206 3.61 21.08 -4.51
CA THR A 206 2.77 20.85 -3.34
C THR A 206 1.29 20.96 -3.70
N ARG A 207 0.48 20.04 -3.19
CA ARG A 207 -0.98 20.03 -3.32
C ARG A 207 -1.63 19.98 -1.95
N ALA A 208 -2.47 20.97 -1.65
CA ALA A 208 -3.13 21.13 -0.36
C ALA A 208 -4.61 20.72 -0.42
N PHE A 209 -5.07 20.03 0.61
CA PHE A 209 -6.43 19.58 0.85
C PHE A 209 -6.89 20.15 2.18
N LYS A 210 -7.90 21.02 2.16
CA LYS A 210 -8.37 21.72 3.36
C LYS A 210 -9.57 21.03 3.99
N CYS A 211 -9.63 21.03 5.32
CA CYS A 211 -10.75 20.52 6.11
C CYS A 211 -11.17 19.11 5.68
N ASP A 212 -10.19 18.23 5.49
CA ASP A 212 -10.40 16.89 4.94
C ASP A 212 -10.01 15.81 5.96
N LYS A 213 -10.27 14.55 5.60
CA LYS A 213 -9.70 13.37 6.24
C LYS A 213 -9.05 12.48 5.20
N ILE A 214 -7.72 12.51 5.14
CA ILE A 214 -6.90 11.63 4.30
C ILE A 214 -6.04 10.77 5.21
N ILE A 215 -6.12 9.45 5.07
CA ILE A 215 -5.37 8.50 5.92
C ILE A 215 -3.94 8.35 5.38
N LEU A 216 -3.04 9.26 5.79
CA LEU A 216 -1.64 9.22 5.36
C LEU A 216 -0.84 8.06 5.99
N SER A 217 -1.24 7.60 7.18
CA SER A 217 -0.58 6.48 7.87
C SER A 217 -0.55 5.22 7.00
N HIS A 218 0.64 4.66 6.86
CA HIS A 218 0.92 3.51 5.99
C HIS A 218 0.34 3.64 4.57
N ASN A 219 0.34 4.84 3.99
CA ASN A 219 -0.15 5.12 2.63
C ASN A 219 -1.59 4.60 2.38
N GLN A 220 -2.48 4.56 3.39
CA GLN A 220 -3.81 3.94 3.21
C GLN A 220 -4.79 4.78 2.38
N GLY A 221 -4.63 6.10 2.41
CA GLY A 221 -5.42 7.06 1.64
C GLY A 221 -4.78 7.45 0.32
N LEU A 222 -3.57 6.98 0.03
CA LEU A 222 -2.80 7.32 -1.16
C LEU A 222 -2.39 6.05 -1.91
N TYR A 223 -2.54 6.05 -3.23
CA TYR A 223 -2.05 4.94 -4.04
C TYR A 223 -1.36 5.46 -5.29
N LEU A 224 -0.09 5.08 -5.46
CA LEU A 224 0.70 5.40 -6.65
C LEU A 224 0.87 4.15 -7.50
N TYR A 225 0.40 4.21 -8.74
CA TYR A 225 0.62 3.19 -9.77
C TYR A 225 1.34 3.84 -10.95
N ARG A 226 2.60 3.45 -11.19
CA ARG A 226 3.49 4.11 -12.14
C ARG A 226 3.62 5.60 -11.85
N ASN A 227 3.00 6.43 -12.69
CA ASN A 227 2.94 7.88 -12.57
C ASN A 227 1.55 8.40 -12.20
N ILE A 228 0.57 7.54 -11.94
CA ILE A 228 -0.79 7.93 -11.57
C ILE A 228 -0.93 7.81 -10.06
N LEU A 229 -1.14 8.94 -9.39
CA LEU A 229 -1.41 9.04 -7.96
C LEU A 229 -2.91 9.23 -7.73
N ALA A 230 -3.53 8.33 -6.98
CA ALA A 230 -4.88 8.51 -6.47
C ALA A 230 -4.83 8.91 -4.98
N VAL A 231 -5.64 9.90 -4.60
CA VAL A 231 -5.84 10.39 -3.22
C VAL A 231 -7.31 10.28 -2.82
N LEU A 232 -7.60 9.53 -1.74
CA LEU A 232 -8.96 9.38 -1.23
C LEU A 232 -9.23 10.40 -0.12
N SER A 233 -10.11 11.35 -0.43
CA SER A 233 -10.77 12.21 0.53
C SER A 233 -11.90 11.42 1.20
N VAL A 234 -11.66 10.97 2.44
CA VAL A 234 -12.66 10.22 3.21
C VAL A 234 -13.77 11.15 3.69
N GLN A 235 -13.43 12.38 4.10
CA GLN A 235 -14.42 13.36 4.56
C GLN A 235 -15.35 13.76 3.42
N GLN A 236 -14.80 14.09 2.25
CA GLN A 236 -15.58 14.57 1.11
C GLN A 236 -16.00 13.44 0.16
N GLN A 237 -15.74 12.17 0.48
CA GLN A 237 -16.13 11.02 -0.34
C GLN A 237 -15.77 11.21 -1.83
N THR A 238 -14.52 11.60 -2.06
CA THR A 238 -14.01 11.97 -3.39
C THR A 238 -12.62 11.38 -3.59
N ILE A 239 -12.34 10.87 -4.79
CA ILE A 239 -11.03 10.37 -5.20
C ILE A 239 -10.43 11.38 -6.17
N HIS A 240 -9.34 12.00 -5.80
CA HIS A 240 -8.57 12.88 -6.66
C HIS A 240 -7.50 12.06 -7.37
N VAL A 241 -7.41 12.17 -8.69
CA VAL A 241 -6.43 11.45 -9.50
C VAL A 241 -5.49 12.47 -10.12
N PHE A 242 -4.22 12.34 -9.78
CA PHE A 242 -3.13 13.16 -10.29
C PHE A 242 -2.20 12.31 -11.15
N GLN A 243 -1.58 12.94 -12.14
CA GLN A 243 -0.46 12.40 -12.87
C GLN A 243 0.82 13.12 -12.44
N VAL A 244 1.81 12.35 -12.02
CA VAL A 244 3.15 12.84 -11.71
C VAL A 244 3.93 13.00 -13.02
N THR A 245 4.34 14.22 -13.32
CA THR A 245 5.12 14.52 -14.52
C THR A 245 6.59 14.15 -14.34
N ALA A 246 7.33 14.04 -15.45
CA ALA A 246 8.78 13.82 -15.42
C ALA A 246 9.58 14.98 -14.80
N GLU A 247 8.94 16.14 -14.60
CA GLU A 247 9.52 17.31 -13.94
C GLU A 247 9.27 17.32 -12.43
N GLY A 248 8.45 16.40 -11.91
CA GLY A 248 8.13 16.29 -10.48
C GLY A 248 6.97 17.19 -10.04
N THR A 249 5.99 17.42 -10.92
CA THR A 249 4.78 18.21 -10.62
C THR A 249 3.52 17.37 -10.65
N PHE A 250 2.50 17.80 -9.91
CA PHE A 250 1.19 17.14 -9.87
C PHE A 250 0.25 17.74 -10.92
N LEU A 251 -0.10 16.98 -11.95
CA LEU A 251 -1.13 17.36 -12.91
C LEU A 251 -2.48 16.77 -12.48
N ASP A 252 -3.50 17.62 -12.32
CA ASP A 252 -4.86 17.15 -12.01
C ASP A 252 -5.47 16.50 -13.25
N VAL A 253 -5.87 15.23 -13.14
CA VAL A 253 -6.39 14.43 -14.25
C VAL A 253 -7.90 14.25 -14.15
N ARG A 254 -8.44 14.09 -12.94
CA ARG A 254 -9.88 13.93 -12.68
C ARG A 254 -10.17 13.86 -11.19
N THR A 255 -11.42 14.20 -10.89
CA THR A 255 -12.01 14.03 -9.56
C THR A 255 -13.23 13.10 -9.66
N ILE A 256 -13.22 12.01 -8.90
CA ILE A 256 -14.25 10.94 -8.96
C ILE A 256 -15.04 10.93 -7.64
N GLY A 257 -16.36 11.12 -7.70
CA GLY A 257 -17.22 11.08 -6.51
C GLY A 257 -18.60 11.63 -6.82
N ARG A 258 -18.82 12.91 -6.49
CA ARG A 258 -20.05 13.65 -6.83
C ARG A 258 -20.37 13.54 -8.32
N PHE A 259 -19.36 13.77 -9.16
CA PHE A 259 -19.39 13.59 -10.60
C PHE A 259 -18.40 12.52 -11.05
N CYS A 260 -18.61 11.97 -12.24
CA CYS A 260 -17.72 10.99 -12.86
C CYS A 260 -17.05 11.52 -14.12
N TYR A 261 -17.70 12.43 -14.85
CA TYR A 261 -17.13 13.17 -15.96
C TYR A 261 -16.90 14.64 -15.59
N GLU A 262 -15.95 15.28 -16.25
CA GLU A 262 -15.60 16.69 -16.01
C GLU A 262 -16.70 17.66 -16.46
N ASP A 263 -17.45 17.31 -17.51
CA ASP A 263 -18.54 18.08 -18.09
C ASP A 263 -19.92 17.78 -17.47
N ASP A 264 -19.99 16.86 -16.49
CA ASP A 264 -21.22 16.55 -15.75
C ASP A 264 -21.80 17.81 -15.09
N LEU A 265 -20.94 18.64 -14.48
CA LEU A 265 -21.35 19.88 -13.82
C LEU A 265 -21.94 20.88 -14.82
N LEU A 266 -21.31 21.00 -16.00
CA LEU A 266 -21.80 21.88 -17.06
C LEU A 266 -23.17 21.43 -17.55
N THR A 267 -23.34 20.12 -17.78
CA THR A 267 -24.61 19.54 -18.24
C THR A 267 -25.73 19.73 -17.21
N LEU A 268 -25.45 19.48 -15.92
CA LEU A 268 -26.43 19.67 -14.86
C LEU A 268 -26.78 21.15 -14.64
N SER A 269 -25.80 22.05 -14.73
CA SER A 269 -26.04 23.49 -14.60
C SER A 269 -26.84 24.08 -15.76
N ALA A 270 -26.84 23.43 -16.93
CA ALA A 270 -27.68 23.80 -18.06
C ALA A 270 -29.16 23.40 -17.88
N VAL A 271 -29.43 22.27 -17.20
CA VAL A 271 -30.79 21.74 -16.98
C VAL A 271 -31.41 22.27 -15.70
N TYR A 272 -30.61 22.38 -14.64
CA TYR A 272 -31.02 22.87 -13.34
C TYR A 272 -30.40 24.25 -13.13
N SER A 273 -31.19 25.32 -13.32
CA SER A 273 -30.75 26.71 -13.05
C SER A 273 -30.28 26.91 -11.60
N GLU A 274 -30.64 26.00 -10.69
CA GLU A 274 -30.22 25.99 -9.29
C GLU A 274 -28.72 25.71 -9.09
N THR A 275 -28.06 25.10 -10.08
CA THR A 275 -26.64 24.70 -10.07
C THR A 275 -25.66 25.81 -10.52
N GLN A 276 -26.14 26.92 -11.10
CA GLN A 276 -25.29 28.00 -11.65
C GLN A 276 -24.73 28.99 -10.61
N ALA A 277 -25.14 28.90 -9.34
CA ALA A 277 -24.77 29.90 -8.33
C ALA A 277 -23.47 29.52 -7.58
N GLU A 278 -22.32 29.65 -8.23
CA GLU A 278 -20.97 29.55 -7.62
C GLU A 278 -20.61 30.79 -6.77
N GLY A 279 -21.52 31.22 -5.89
CA GLY A 279 -21.20 32.18 -4.82
C GLY A 279 -20.87 31.45 -3.51
N PRO A 280 -20.58 32.18 -2.41
CA PRO A 280 -20.51 31.58 -1.06
C PRO A 280 -21.81 30.86 -0.64
N ALA A 281 -22.93 31.15 -1.31
CA ALA A 281 -24.20 30.41 -1.19
C ALA A 281 -24.25 29.07 -1.96
N GLY A 282 -23.29 28.79 -2.83
CA GLY A 282 -23.19 27.58 -3.66
C GLY A 282 -22.89 26.34 -2.83
N PHE A 283 -21.92 26.41 -1.92
CA PHE A 283 -21.59 25.30 -1.03
C PHE A 283 -22.74 24.88 -0.12
N SER A 284 -23.62 25.82 0.27
CA SER A 284 -24.84 25.48 1.03
C SER A 284 -25.83 24.61 0.27
N ARG A 285 -25.78 24.63 -1.05
CA ARG A 285 -26.65 23.83 -1.91
C ARG A 285 -26.04 22.46 -2.16
N LEU A 286 -24.71 22.36 -2.29
CA LEU A 286 -23.98 21.11 -2.49
C LEU A 286 -24.27 20.07 -1.40
N TYR A 287 -24.31 20.50 -0.14
CA TYR A 287 -24.65 19.62 0.98
C TYR A 287 -26.14 19.17 0.96
N LYS A 288 -27.04 20.01 0.42
CA LYS A 288 -28.49 19.78 0.41
C LYS A 288 -28.99 19.10 -0.87
N GLU A 289 -28.09 18.62 -1.73
CA GLU A 289 -28.48 17.92 -2.94
C GLU A 289 -29.31 16.68 -2.62
N LYS A 290 -30.50 16.59 -3.23
CA LYS A 290 -31.40 15.44 -3.08
C LYS A 290 -31.00 14.29 -4.00
N SER A 291 -30.23 14.57 -5.05
CA SER A 291 -29.73 13.59 -6.01
C SER A 291 -28.62 12.73 -5.41
N ILE A 292 -28.61 11.45 -5.75
CA ILE A 292 -27.50 10.55 -5.43
C ILE A 292 -26.29 10.94 -6.29
N SER A 293 -25.07 10.89 -5.74
CA SER A 293 -23.85 11.17 -6.52
C SER A 293 -23.71 10.24 -7.73
N SER A 294 -23.02 10.69 -8.78
CA SER A 294 -22.84 9.89 -10.00
C SER A 294 -22.17 8.54 -9.73
N LEU A 295 -21.12 8.51 -8.90
CA LEU A 295 -20.42 7.26 -8.57
C LEU A 295 -21.33 6.28 -7.81
N LYS A 296 -22.02 6.76 -6.78
CA LYS A 296 -22.94 5.94 -5.99
C LYS A 296 -24.14 5.49 -6.81
N HIS A 297 -24.66 6.34 -7.68
CA HIS A 297 -25.73 5.99 -8.59
C HIS A 297 -25.30 4.85 -9.53
N ARG A 298 -24.11 4.93 -10.13
CA ARG A 298 -23.56 3.86 -10.98
C ARG A 298 -23.40 2.54 -10.23
N LEU A 299 -22.97 2.58 -8.96
CA LEU A 299 -22.93 1.40 -8.08
C LEU A 299 -24.34 0.80 -7.87
N LEU A 300 -25.33 1.62 -7.51
CA LEU A 300 -26.70 1.17 -7.29
C LEU A 300 -27.33 0.60 -8.57
N VAL A 301 -27.11 1.24 -9.71
CA VAL A 301 -27.58 0.77 -11.02
C VAL A 301 -26.92 -0.56 -11.39
N PHE A 302 -25.62 -0.73 -11.12
CA PHE A 302 -24.94 -2.00 -11.34
C PHE A 302 -25.57 -3.13 -10.53
N LEU A 303 -25.81 -2.89 -9.23
CA LEU A 303 -26.45 -3.87 -8.34
C LEU A 303 -27.89 -4.19 -8.77
N TRP A 304 -28.66 -3.19 -9.19
CA TRP A 304 -29.99 -3.39 -9.75
C TRP A 304 -29.94 -4.23 -11.02
N ARG A 305 -29.10 -3.87 -12.00
CA ARG A 305 -28.95 -4.63 -13.26
C ARG A 305 -28.46 -6.05 -13.01
N ARG A 306 -27.69 -6.29 -11.95
CA ARG A 306 -27.30 -7.65 -11.53
C ARG A 306 -28.51 -8.43 -11.01
N ALA A 307 -29.32 -7.85 -10.13
CA ALA A 307 -30.55 -8.47 -9.63
C ALA A 307 -31.59 -8.70 -10.75
N GLU A 308 -31.62 -7.81 -11.74
CA GLU A 308 -32.48 -7.96 -12.92
C GLU A 308 -32.04 -9.10 -13.83
N ARG A 309 -30.72 -9.22 -14.09
CA ARG A 309 -30.14 -10.31 -14.88
C ARG A 309 -30.31 -11.68 -14.23
N ASP A 310 -30.29 -11.75 -12.90
CA ASP A 310 -30.58 -12.99 -12.16
C ASP A 310 -32.03 -13.47 -12.36
N GLY A 311 -32.94 -12.57 -12.77
CA GLY A 311 -34.33 -12.89 -13.10
C GLY A 311 -35.21 -13.27 -11.89
N SER A 312 -34.61 -13.55 -10.73
CA SER A 312 -35.32 -13.95 -9.52
C SER A 312 -36.03 -12.78 -8.83
N ALA A 313 -37.30 -12.98 -8.47
CA ALA A 313 -38.05 -12.04 -7.65
C ALA A 313 -37.41 -11.82 -6.27
N THR A 314 -36.68 -12.82 -5.74
CA THR A 314 -36.00 -12.70 -4.44
C THR A 314 -34.82 -11.74 -4.51
N ALA A 315 -34.04 -11.75 -5.60
CA ALA A 315 -32.91 -10.84 -5.80
C ALA A 315 -33.37 -9.38 -5.88
N LYS A 316 -34.44 -9.12 -6.64
CA LYS A 316 -35.05 -7.78 -6.73
C LYS A 316 -35.58 -7.30 -5.37
N ARG A 317 -36.30 -8.16 -4.64
CA ARG A 317 -36.79 -7.83 -3.28
C ARG A 317 -35.65 -7.56 -2.32
N ARG A 318 -34.58 -8.35 -2.37
CA ARG A 318 -33.39 -8.16 -1.54
C ARG A 318 -32.70 -6.82 -1.81
N PHE A 319 -32.59 -6.42 -3.09
CA PHE A 319 -32.07 -5.09 -3.45
C PHE A 319 -32.90 -3.98 -2.81
N PHE A 320 -34.23 -4.02 -2.93
CA PHE A 320 -35.09 -3.01 -2.32
C PHE A 320 -35.07 -3.05 -0.79
N GLN A 321 -34.98 -4.24 -0.18
CA GLN A 321 -34.85 -4.39 1.27
C GLN A 321 -33.60 -3.70 1.83
N PHE A 322 -32.47 -3.79 1.10
CA PHE A 322 -31.20 -3.22 1.53
C PHE A 322 -30.86 -1.89 0.87
N PHE A 323 -31.78 -1.29 0.10
CA PHE A 323 -31.53 -0.10 -0.71
C PHE A 323 -31.01 1.07 0.13
N ASP A 324 -31.65 1.36 1.26
CA ASP A 324 -31.23 2.46 2.13
C ASP A 324 -29.85 2.23 2.74
N GLN A 325 -29.52 0.98 3.09
CA GLN A 325 -28.20 0.62 3.60
C GLN A 325 -27.13 0.78 2.52
N LEU A 326 -27.41 0.31 1.30
CA LEU A 326 -26.51 0.47 0.15
C LEU A 326 -26.28 1.95 -0.19
N ARG A 327 -27.32 2.78 -0.10
CA ARG A 327 -27.24 4.23 -0.30
C ARG A 327 -26.39 4.93 0.78
N GLN A 328 -26.41 4.41 2.00
CA GLN A 328 -25.66 4.96 3.13
C GLN A 328 -24.19 4.55 3.15
N LEU A 329 -23.76 3.58 2.33
CA LEU A 329 -22.36 3.18 2.26
C LEU A 329 -21.43 4.37 1.91
N ARG A 330 -20.23 4.32 2.48
CA ARG A 330 -19.16 5.31 2.32
C ARG A 330 -17.86 4.62 1.92
N MET A 331 -17.09 5.26 1.05
CA MET A 331 -15.74 4.88 0.67
C MET A 331 -14.83 4.97 1.90
N TRP A 332 -14.15 3.87 2.17
CA TRP A 332 -13.20 3.75 3.28
C TRP A 332 -11.75 3.71 2.79
N LYS A 333 -11.50 2.86 1.79
CA LYS A 333 -10.17 2.60 1.26
C LYS A 333 -10.25 2.47 -0.25
N MET A 334 -9.14 2.73 -0.91
CA MET A 334 -9.02 2.51 -2.34
C MET A 334 -7.64 1.97 -2.71
N GLN A 335 -7.54 1.50 -3.94
CA GLN A 335 -6.32 1.05 -4.56
C GLN A 335 -6.45 1.17 -6.07
N LEU A 336 -5.36 1.52 -6.77
CA LEU A 336 -5.27 1.34 -8.23
C LEU A 336 -4.87 -0.11 -8.53
N LEU A 337 -5.63 -0.78 -9.39
CA LEU A 337 -5.30 -2.12 -9.90
C LEU A 337 -4.40 -2.02 -11.13
N ASP A 338 -4.62 -0.98 -11.95
CA ASP A 338 -3.81 -0.59 -13.09
C ASP A 338 -3.99 0.92 -13.34
N GLU A 339 -3.63 1.39 -14.54
CA GLU A 339 -3.75 2.80 -14.94
C GLU A 339 -5.21 3.31 -15.00
N ASN A 340 -6.18 2.42 -15.19
CA ASN A 340 -7.56 2.75 -15.50
C ASN A 340 -8.56 2.29 -14.43
N HIS A 341 -8.22 1.29 -13.63
CA HIS A 341 -9.14 0.60 -12.73
C HIS A 341 -8.82 0.87 -11.27
N LEU A 342 -9.85 1.30 -10.54
CA LEU A 342 -9.85 1.46 -9.09
C LEU A 342 -10.57 0.30 -8.41
N LEU A 343 -9.98 -0.21 -7.34
CA LEU A 343 -10.65 -1.02 -6.35
C LEU A 343 -11.04 -0.14 -5.16
N ILE A 344 -12.33 0.07 -4.97
CA ILE A 344 -12.88 0.93 -3.91
C ILE A 344 -13.60 0.06 -2.90
N LYS A 345 -13.27 0.21 -1.62
CA LYS A 345 -13.96 -0.46 -0.52
C LYS A 345 -14.99 0.46 0.11
N TYR A 346 -16.25 0.03 0.05
CA TYR A 346 -17.39 0.68 0.68
C TYR A 346 -17.78 -0.04 1.98
N THR A 347 -18.12 0.72 3.01
CA THR A 347 -18.57 0.24 4.31
C THR A 347 -19.54 1.24 4.95
N SER A 348 -20.07 0.94 6.13
CA SER A 348 -20.91 1.86 6.89
C SER A 348 -20.14 3.11 7.35
N GLU A 349 -20.84 4.25 7.47
CA GLU A 349 -20.25 5.51 7.93
C GLU A 349 -19.58 5.37 9.30
N ASP A 350 -20.15 4.59 10.22
CA ASP A 350 -19.58 4.39 11.56
C ASP A 350 -18.20 3.70 11.55
N VAL A 351 -17.94 2.84 10.56
CA VAL A 351 -16.62 2.21 10.39
C VAL A 351 -15.65 3.19 9.72
N VAL A 352 -16.10 3.93 8.71
CA VAL A 352 -15.29 4.96 8.04
C VAL A 352 -14.82 6.03 9.02
N THR A 353 -15.70 6.41 9.95
CA THR A 353 -15.47 7.44 10.96
C THR A 353 -14.85 6.94 12.25
N LEU A 354 -14.43 5.66 12.30
CA LEU A 354 -13.82 5.01 13.46
C LEU A 354 -14.68 5.06 14.74
N ARG A 355 -16.00 5.24 14.61
CA ARG A 355 -16.95 5.09 15.72
C ARG A 355 -17.09 3.63 16.13
N VAL A 356 -17.03 2.74 15.14
CA VAL A 356 -16.98 1.28 15.31
C VAL A 356 -15.69 0.76 14.72
N THR A 357 -14.92 0.03 15.52
CA THR A 357 -13.67 -0.62 15.09
C THR A 357 -13.87 -2.07 14.65
N ASP A 358 -15.08 -2.60 14.77
CA ASP A 358 -15.37 -4.00 14.47
C ASP A 358 -15.34 -4.27 12.95
N PRO A 359 -14.40 -5.09 12.45
CA PRO A 359 -14.31 -5.45 11.04
C PRO A 359 -15.42 -6.42 10.58
N SER A 360 -16.30 -6.86 11.48
CA SER A 360 -17.40 -7.79 11.16
C SER A 360 -18.50 -7.17 10.26
N GLN A 361 -18.49 -5.85 10.09
CA GLN A 361 -19.49 -5.13 9.30
C GLN A 361 -19.45 -5.53 7.81
N PRO A 362 -20.62 -5.61 7.15
CA PRO A 362 -20.68 -5.89 5.72
C PRO A 362 -19.98 -4.78 4.94
N SER A 363 -19.08 -5.18 4.04
CA SER A 363 -18.37 -4.26 3.15
C SER A 363 -18.41 -4.78 1.72
N PHE A 364 -18.32 -3.84 0.79
CA PHE A 364 -18.35 -4.10 -0.64
C PHE A 364 -17.05 -3.64 -1.29
N PHE A 365 -16.54 -4.44 -2.21
CA PHE A 365 -15.42 -4.12 -3.07
C PHE A 365 -15.97 -3.80 -4.46
N VAL A 366 -15.69 -2.61 -4.96
CA VAL A 366 -16.20 -2.10 -6.22
C VAL A 366 -15.01 -1.89 -7.16
N VAL A 367 -15.03 -2.54 -8.31
CA VAL A 367 -14.07 -2.33 -9.40
C VAL A 367 -14.66 -1.29 -10.35
N TYR A 368 -14.03 -0.12 -10.41
CA TYR A 368 -14.48 1.02 -11.20
C TYR A 368 -13.45 1.39 -12.27
N ASN A 369 -13.89 1.50 -13.51
CA ASN A 369 -13.06 2.01 -14.61
C ASN A 369 -13.19 3.54 -14.66
N MET A 370 -12.07 4.22 -14.46
CA MET A 370 -12.01 5.67 -14.44
C MET A 370 -12.23 6.30 -15.82
N VAL A 371 -11.85 5.60 -16.89
CA VAL A 371 -11.91 6.11 -18.28
C VAL A 371 -13.31 5.97 -18.85
N SER A 372 -13.91 4.77 -18.78
CA SER A 372 -15.30 4.56 -19.24
C SER A 372 -16.34 5.05 -18.23
N THR A 373 -15.92 5.37 -17.00
CA THR A 373 -16.76 5.69 -15.85
C THR A 373 -17.73 4.57 -15.46
N GLU A 374 -17.39 3.32 -15.72
CA GLU A 374 -18.27 2.18 -15.46
C GLU A 374 -17.86 1.38 -14.23
N VAL A 375 -18.87 0.91 -13.48
CA VAL A 375 -18.67 -0.12 -12.45
C VAL A 375 -18.64 -1.47 -13.14
N ILE A 376 -17.49 -2.14 -13.11
CA ILE A 376 -17.27 -3.43 -13.78
C ILE A 376 -17.77 -4.58 -12.90
N ALA A 377 -17.43 -4.54 -11.61
CA ALA A 377 -17.74 -5.61 -10.68
C ALA A 377 -17.96 -5.10 -9.26
N VAL A 378 -18.83 -5.79 -8.53
CA VAL A 378 -19.08 -5.54 -7.12
C VAL A 378 -19.07 -6.88 -6.38
N PHE A 379 -18.25 -6.96 -5.34
CA PHE A 379 -18.07 -8.15 -4.51
C PHE A 379 -18.38 -7.83 -3.05
N GLU A 380 -19.03 -8.75 -2.36
CA GLU A 380 -19.19 -8.70 -0.91
C GLU A 380 -17.89 -9.14 -0.22
N ASN A 381 -17.70 -8.76 1.04
CA ASN A 381 -16.56 -9.21 1.85
C ASN A 381 -16.53 -10.70 2.16
N THR A 382 -17.57 -11.44 1.78
CA THR A 382 -17.67 -12.90 1.86
C THR A 382 -17.64 -13.57 0.49
N SER A 383 -17.19 -12.88 -0.57
CA SER A 383 -17.19 -13.42 -1.93
C SER A 383 -16.04 -14.38 -2.18
N ASP A 384 -16.36 -15.65 -2.45
CA ASP A 384 -15.38 -16.66 -2.86
C ASP A 384 -14.70 -16.32 -4.19
N GLN A 385 -15.43 -15.70 -5.12
CA GLN A 385 -14.89 -15.30 -6.42
C GLN A 385 -13.76 -14.27 -6.27
N LEU A 386 -13.94 -13.26 -5.41
CA LEU A 386 -12.88 -12.28 -5.16
C LEU A 386 -11.69 -12.93 -4.44
N LEU A 387 -11.95 -13.88 -3.53
CA LEU A 387 -10.89 -14.61 -2.87
C LEU A 387 -10.07 -15.44 -3.86
N GLU A 388 -10.71 -16.15 -4.79
CA GLU A 388 -10.03 -16.91 -5.83
C GLU A 388 -9.17 -16.01 -6.72
N LEU A 389 -9.71 -14.86 -7.13
CA LEU A 389 -8.93 -13.86 -7.88
C LEU A 389 -7.73 -13.36 -7.07
N PHE A 390 -7.92 -13.09 -5.78
CA PHE A 390 -6.85 -12.63 -4.91
C PHE A 390 -5.77 -13.70 -4.66
N GLU A 391 -6.14 -14.96 -4.45
CA GLU A 391 -5.20 -16.07 -4.25
C GLU A 391 -4.39 -16.37 -5.53
N ASN A 392 -5.02 -16.28 -6.71
CA ASN A 392 -4.38 -16.59 -7.99
C ASN A 392 -3.60 -15.41 -8.60
N PHE A 393 -4.00 -14.17 -8.32
CA PHE A 393 -3.41 -12.96 -8.93
C PHE A 393 -2.89 -11.95 -7.89
N CYS A 394 -2.49 -12.42 -6.71
CA CYS A 394 -2.04 -11.59 -5.58
C CYS A 394 -0.97 -10.56 -5.98
N ASP A 395 -0.04 -10.92 -6.86
CA ASP A 395 1.04 -10.04 -7.32
C ASP A 395 0.54 -8.79 -8.06
N LEU A 396 -0.56 -8.90 -8.80
CA LEU A 396 -1.19 -7.76 -9.47
C LEU A 396 -1.80 -6.79 -8.45
N PHE A 397 -2.46 -7.31 -7.41
CA PHE A 397 -2.95 -6.50 -6.30
C PHE A 397 -1.83 -5.89 -5.45
N ARG A 398 -0.63 -6.46 -5.43
CA ARG A 398 0.50 -5.86 -4.70
C ARG A 398 1.25 -4.82 -5.53
N ASN A 399 0.96 -4.75 -6.83
CA ASN A 399 1.80 -4.07 -7.81
C ASN A 399 3.27 -4.47 -7.63
N ALA A 400 3.51 -5.79 -7.59
CA ALA A 400 4.79 -6.37 -7.14
C ALA A 400 5.99 -6.06 -8.06
N THR A 401 5.76 -5.46 -9.22
CA THR A 401 6.79 -5.06 -10.20
C THR A 401 7.12 -3.57 -10.14
N LEU A 402 6.54 -2.82 -9.19
CA LEU A 402 6.89 -1.42 -8.92
C LEU A 402 8.43 -1.33 -8.82
N HIS A 403 9.04 -0.48 -9.65
CA HIS A 403 10.44 -0.04 -9.62
C HIS A 403 11.54 -0.86 -10.29
N SER A 404 11.32 -2.09 -10.78
CA SER A 404 12.37 -2.75 -11.59
C SER A 404 11.90 -3.99 -12.34
N GLU A 405 12.35 -4.13 -13.59
CA GLU A 405 12.33 -5.41 -14.30
C GLU A 405 13.15 -6.50 -13.58
N ALA A 406 13.99 -6.16 -12.60
CA ALA A 406 14.73 -7.11 -11.77
C ALA A 406 13.86 -7.83 -10.72
N VAL A 407 12.70 -7.27 -10.36
CA VAL A 407 11.71 -7.88 -9.44
C VAL A 407 10.85 -8.90 -10.20
N GLN A 408 11.49 -9.82 -10.94
CA GLN A 408 10.78 -10.86 -11.70
C GLN A 408 10.23 -11.99 -10.83
N PHE A 409 10.59 -11.98 -9.54
CA PHE A 409 10.35 -13.09 -8.64
C PHE A 409 9.71 -12.64 -7.33
N PRO A 410 8.48 -12.11 -7.37
CA PRO A 410 7.76 -11.80 -6.13
C PRO A 410 7.54 -13.05 -5.28
N CYS A 411 7.44 -12.84 -3.97
CA CYS A 411 7.12 -13.88 -3.00
C CYS A 411 5.67 -13.69 -2.53
N SER A 412 4.72 -14.28 -3.25
CA SER A 412 3.32 -14.30 -2.87
C SER A 412 2.69 -15.67 -3.09
N ALA A 413 1.45 -15.84 -2.65
CA ALA A 413 0.74 -17.10 -2.84
C ALA A 413 0.44 -17.42 -4.30
N SER A 414 0.37 -16.42 -5.18
CA SER A 414 0.21 -16.63 -6.62
C SER A 414 1.49 -17.15 -7.27
N SER A 415 2.65 -16.61 -6.88
CA SER A 415 3.95 -16.88 -7.53
C SER A 415 4.83 -17.90 -6.83
N ASN A 416 4.65 -18.17 -5.54
CA ASN A 416 5.51 -19.02 -4.74
C ASN A 416 4.72 -20.15 -4.04
N ASN A 417 5.14 -21.41 -4.28
CA ASN A 417 4.50 -22.59 -3.71
C ASN A 417 4.56 -22.64 -2.18
N TYR A 418 5.67 -22.18 -1.58
CA TYR A 418 5.83 -22.16 -0.12
C TYR A 418 4.92 -21.09 0.50
N ALA A 419 4.89 -19.89 -0.08
CA ALA A 419 3.95 -18.85 0.34
C ALA A 419 2.48 -19.30 0.21
N ARG A 420 2.15 -20.01 -0.87
CA ARG A 420 0.83 -20.61 -1.08
C ARG A 420 0.49 -21.65 -0.01
N GLN A 421 1.43 -22.50 0.37
CA GLN A 421 1.24 -23.47 1.45
C GLN A 421 1.03 -22.79 2.80
N VAL A 422 1.79 -21.73 3.11
CA VAL A 422 1.61 -20.94 4.34
C VAL A 422 0.21 -20.30 4.37
N GLN A 423 -0.24 -19.69 3.28
CA GLN A 423 -1.58 -19.11 3.20
C GLN A 423 -2.68 -20.16 3.36
N ARG A 424 -2.52 -21.35 2.74
CA ARG A 424 -3.47 -22.46 2.90
C ARG A 424 -3.56 -22.94 4.34
N ARG A 425 -2.42 -23.16 5.01
CA ARG A 425 -2.39 -23.52 6.43
C ARG A 425 -3.04 -22.46 7.31
N PHE A 426 -2.81 -21.19 7.02
CA PHE A 426 -3.45 -20.08 7.72
C PHE A 426 -4.98 -20.11 7.53
N LYS A 427 -5.46 -20.33 6.31
CA LYS A 427 -6.88 -20.51 5.99
C LYS A 427 -7.48 -21.69 6.76
N ASP A 428 -6.84 -22.86 6.72
CA ASP A 428 -7.29 -24.07 7.43
C ASP A 428 -7.34 -23.86 8.95
N THR A 429 -6.39 -23.10 9.51
CA THR A 429 -6.37 -22.76 10.94
C THR A 429 -7.57 -21.91 11.33
N ILE A 430 -7.96 -20.94 10.50
CA ILE A 430 -9.14 -20.10 10.75
C ILE A 430 -10.42 -20.92 10.60
N VAL A 431 -10.51 -21.78 9.58
CA VAL A 431 -11.69 -22.62 9.33
C VAL A 431 -11.96 -23.57 10.51
N ASN A 432 -10.91 -24.18 11.08
CA ASN A 432 -11.03 -25.16 12.16
C ASN A 432 -11.11 -24.56 13.57
N ALA A 433 -11.10 -23.23 13.72
CA ALA A 433 -11.16 -22.56 15.02
C ALA A 433 -12.58 -22.64 15.66
N LYS A 434 -12.66 -22.50 16.99
CA LYS A 434 -13.90 -22.66 17.79
C LYS A 434 -15.05 -21.69 17.43
N TYR A 435 -14.74 -20.57 16.79
CA TYR A 435 -15.70 -19.61 16.20
C TYR A 435 -15.32 -19.29 14.74
N GLY A 436 -14.64 -20.24 14.11
CA GLY A 436 -14.19 -20.15 12.73
C GLY A 436 -15.24 -20.60 11.74
N GLY A 437 -14.85 -20.59 10.47
CA GLY A 437 -15.67 -21.07 9.37
C GLY A 437 -15.12 -20.59 8.03
N HIS A 438 -15.60 -21.19 6.95
CA HIS A 438 -15.18 -20.80 5.59
C HIS A 438 -15.45 -19.32 5.32
N THR A 439 -16.65 -18.85 5.63
CA THR A 439 -17.05 -17.45 5.45
C THR A 439 -16.18 -16.48 6.25
N GLU A 440 -15.77 -16.84 7.46
CA GLU A 440 -14.91 -16.01 8.31
C GLU A 440 -13.46 -16.02 7.81
N ALA A 441 -12.98 -17.14 7.29
CA ALA A 441 -11.68 -17.23 6.63
C ALA A 441 -11.64 -16.35 5.36
N VAL A 442 -12.67 -16.41 4.51
CA VAL A 442 -12.82 -15.55 3.33
C VAL A 442 -12.79 -14.08 3.73
N ARG A 443 -13.61 -13.70 4.72
CA ARG A 443 -13.68 -12.33 5.23
C ARG A 443 -12.33 -11.83 5.75
N ARG A 444 -11.61 -12.66 6.50
CA ARG A 444 -10.31 -12.29 7.08
C ARG A 444 -9.21 -12.15 6.03
N LEU A 445 -9.22 -13.00 5.00
CA LEU A 445 -8.28 -12.91 3.87
C LEU A 445 -8.58 -11.67 3.01
N LEU A 446 -9.85 -11.43 2.65
CA LEU A 446 -10.26 -10.25 1.90
C LEU A 446 -10.17 -8.94 2.71
N GLY A 447 -10.11 -9.03 4.04
CA GLY A 447 -9.87 -7.88 4.92
C GLY A 447 -8.55 -7.15 4.65
N GLN A 448 -7.59 -7.80 3.98
CA GLN A 448 -6.33 -7.19 3.53
C GLN A 448 -6.52 -6.22 2.37
N LEU A 449 -7.61 -6.34 1.61
CA LEU A 449 -7.93 -5.44 0.51
C LEU A 449 -8.68 -4.20 1.03
N PRO A 450 -8.47 -3.03 0.41
CA PRO A 450 -7.41 -2.72 -0.55
C PRO A 450 -6.03 -2.66 0.10
N ILE A 451 -4.99 -3.01 -0.67
CA ILE A 451 -3.59 -3.03 -0.22
C ILE A 451 -3.01 -1.62 -0.28
N SER A 452 -2.22 -1.22 0.72
CA SER A 452 -1.48 0.04 0.72
C SER A 452 -0.40 0.06 -0.37
N ALA A 453 -0.22 1.18 -1.05
CA ALA A 453 0.82 1.31 -2.06
C ALA A 453 2.23 1.16 -1.47
N GLN A 454 3.09 0.46 -2.22
CA GLN A 454 4.50 0.21 -1.88
C GLN A 454 4.71 -0.34 -0.46
N SER A 455 3.80 -1.21 0.00
CA SER A 455 3.90 -1.80 1.34
C SER A 455 4.72 -3.09 1.39
N TYR A 456 5.23 -3.59 0.26
CA TYR A 456 5.91 -4.89 0.18
C TYR A 456 7.36 -4.73 -0.25
N SER A 457 8.25 -5.43 0.44
CA SER A 457 9.65 -5.56 0.06
C SER A 457 9.84 -6.76 -0.87
N SER A 458 10.55 -6.53 -1.97
CA SER A 458 10.95 -7.55 -2.95
C SER A 458 12.32 -8.16 -2.67
N SER A 459 12.85 -8.00 -1.45
CA SER A 459 14.18 -8.49 -1.08
C SER A 459 14.33 -10.01 -1.31
N PRO A 460 15.43 -10.47 -1.94
CA PRO A 460 15.74 -11.90 -2.07
C PRO A 460 15.82 -12.64 -0.73
N TYR A 461 16.08 -11.95 0.38
CA TYR A 461 16.11 -12.55 1.72
C TYR A 461 14.72 -12.85 2.28
N LEU A 462 13.67 -12.23 1.72
CA LEU A 462 12.27 -12.40 2.12
C LEU A 462 11.53 -13.38 1.18
N ASP A 463 12.30 -14.25 0.54
CA ASP A 463 11.81 -15.17 -0.44
C ASP A 463 11.77 -16.60 0.11
N LEU A 464 10.55 -17.09 0.31
CA LEU A 464 10.28 -18.40 0.87
C LEU A 464 10.74 -19.58 0.00
N SER A 465 11.15 -19.31 -1.25
CA SER A 465 11.76 -20.36 -2.10
C SER A 465 13.26 -20.53 -1.87
N LEU A 466 13.92 -19.52 -1.29
CA LEU A 466 15.36 -19.55 -0.99
C LEU A 466 15.61 -19.77 0.50
N PHE A 467 14.82 -19.12 1.35
CA PHE A 467 14.99 -19.09 2.80
C PHE A 467 13.72 -19.55 3.50
N SER A 468 13.89 -20.13 4.69
CA SER A 468 12.79 -20.40 5.61
C SER A 468 12.93 -19.45 6.78
N TYR A 469 11.91 -18.62 7.01
CA TYR A 469 11.88 -17.70 8.15
C TYR A 469 10.49 -17.74 8.79
N ASP A 470 10.41 -17.36 10.05
CA ASP A 470 9.14 -17.24 10.76
C ASP A 470 8.56 -15.84 10.53
N ASP A 471 7.38 -15.81 9.90
CA ASP A 471 6.58 -14.62 9.64
C ASP A 471 6.20 -13.84 10.91
N LYS A 472 6.44 -14.35 12.13
CA LYS A 472 6.27 -13.55 13.35
C LYS A 472 7.38 -12.54 13.57
N TRP A 473 8.60 -12.86 13.14
CA TRP A 473 9.79 -12.04 13.38
C TRP A 473 10.17 -11.23 12.15
N VAL A 474 9.95 -11.79 10.96
CA VAL A 474 10.31 -11.19 9.68
C VAL A 474 9.05 -10.98 8.85
N SER A 475 8.93 -9.85 8.14
CA SER A 475 7.78 -9.55 7.29
C SER A 475 8.23 -9.17 5.90
N VAL A 476 7.48 -9.63 4.91
CA VAL A 476 7.54 -9.05 3.55
C VAL A 476 6.92 -7.65 3.53
N MET A 477 6.06 -7.32 4.50
CA MET A 477 5.50 -5.97 4.60
C MET A 477 6.53 -4.99 5.16
N GLU A 478 6.60 -3.78 4.63
CA GLU A 478 7.43 -2.66 5.12
C GLU A 478 7.05 -2.19 6.55
N ARG A 479 6.07 -2.82 7.19
CA ARG A 479 5.68 -2.49 8.56
C ARG A 479 6.74 -3.05 9.52
N PRO A 480 7.37 -2.20 10.36
CA PRO A 480 8.29 -2.67 11.38
C PRO A 480 7.59 -3.69 12.29
N LYS A 481 8.19 -4.88 12.43
CA LYS A 481 7.79 -5.83 13.46
C LYS A 481 8.60 -5.55 14.72
N THR A 482 8.03 -5.85 15.87
CA THR A 482 8.79 -5.88 17.12
C THR A 482 9.93 -6.88 16.96
N CYS A 483 11.17 -6.38 16.92
CA CYS A 483 12.35 -7.25 16.95
C CYS A 483 12.32 -8.07 18.23
N GLY A 484 12.53 -9.38 18.12
CA GLY A 484 12.78 -10.21 19.29
C GLY A 484 14.13 -9.88 19.93
N ASP A 485 14.33 -10.33 21.16
CA ASP A 485 15.59 -10.15 21.90
C ASP A 485 16.77 -10.87 21.24
N HIS A 486 16.50 -11.82 20.35
CA HIS A 486 17.51 -12.55 19.59
C HIS A 486 17.58 -12.05 18.14
N PRO A 487 18.79 -11.83 17.60
CA PRO A 487 18.97 -11.52 16.19
C PRO A 487 18.45 -12.67 15.33
N ILE A 488 17.92 -12.34 14.14
CA ILE A 488 17.55 -13.33 13.12
C ILE A 488 18.84 -14.03 12.70
N ARG A 489 18.97 -15.32 13.03
CA ARG A 489 20.11 -16.18 12.67
C ARG A 489 19.81 -17.02 11.46
#